data_AF-A0A0J6YIZ7-F1
#
_entry.id   AF-A0A0J6YIZ7-F1
#
_cell.length_a   1.000
_cell.length_b   1.000
_cell.length_c   1.000
_cell.angle_alpha   90.00
_cell.angle_beta   90.00
_cell.angle_gamma   90.00
#
_symmetry.space_group_name_H-M   'P 1'
#
loop_
_entity.id
_entity.type
_entity.pdbx_description
1 polymer ?
#
loop_
_entity_poly.entity_id
_entity_poly.type
_entity_poly.pdbx_seq_one_letter_code
_entity_poly.pdbx_strand_id
1 'polypeptide(L)'
;MEIAEEVVQKTWDSNVITPGTPFMDILSAALRYWVAYKLNTDPAWEKVKIIISDATVPGEGEHKIMEFIRSQRSCPEHDANTRHVIYGLDADLIMLGLATHEPHFRVLREDVFFQESKARTCHLCGQQGHVAEACTGKAKEKNGEFDEKQRGTPLKPFIWLHVSVLREYLAAEMYVPNQPFPFDLERALDDWVFMCFFVGNDFLPHLPSLEIRENGIDTLIAIWRDNIPLMGGYLTQDGNVDLKRAQLILQGLAKQEDAIFRRRRQTEERRNANAKRRKEQERQREEENARKRPRHSLENEPCRA
;
A
#
# COMPACT_ATOMS: atom_id res chain seq x y z
N MET A 1 -7.95 -47.85 -15.85
CA MET A 1 -7.03 -46.77 -15.42
C MET A 1 -7.77 -45.48 -15.70
N GLU A 2 -8.57 -45.02 -14.74
CA GLU A 2 -9.31 -43.76 -14.88
C GLU A 2 -8.29 -42.62 -14.82
N ILE A 3 -8.16 -41.90 -15.92
CA ILE A 3 -7.37 -40.68 -16.00
C ILE A 3 -8.21 -39.63 -15.27
N ALA A 4 -7.83 -39.32 -14.03
CA ALA A 4 -8.39 -38.18 -13.33
C ALA A 4 -7.97 -36.92 -14.11
N GLU A 5 -8.91 -36.33 -14.86
CA GLU A 5 -8.71 -34.99 -15.41
C GLU A 5 -8.62 -34.02 -14.23
N GLU A 6 -7.41 -33.50 -13.99
CA GLU A 6 -7.22 -32.38 -13.08
C GLU A 6 -8.01 -31.19 -13.61
N VAL A 7 -9.14 -30.88 -12.96
CA VAL A 7 -9.90 -29.66 -13.21
C VAL A 7 -9.04 -28.49 -12.74
N VAL A 8 -8.19 -27.97 -13.62
CA VAL A 8 -7.45 -26.74 -13.39
C VAL A 8 -8.49 -25.63 -13.18
N GLN A 9 -8.65 -25.17 -11.94
CA GLN A 9 -9.38 -23.94 -11.67
C GLN A 9 -8.69 -22.83 -12.46
N LYS A 10 -9.38 -22.32 -13.48
CA LYS A 10 -8.92 -21.17 -14.28
C LYS A 10 -8.89 -19.94 -13.38
N THR A 11 -7.79 -19.75 -12.68
CA THR A 11 -7.46 -18.47 -12.05
C THR A 11 -7.15 -17.47 -13.15
N TRP A 12 -7.60 -16.23 -12.96
CA TRP A 12 -7.29 -15.15 -13.90
C TRP A 12 -5.79 -14.88 -13.90
N ASP A 13 -5.17 -14.91 -15.08
CA ASP A 13 -3.75 -14.58 -15.22
C ASP A 13 -3.57 -13.06 -15.14
N SER A 14 -3.05 -12.57 -14.02
CA SER A 14 -2.78 -11.15 -13.81
C SER A 14 -1.62 -10.62 -14.67
N ASN A 15 -0.74 -11.48 -15.20
CA ASN A 15 0.39 -11.05 -16.01
C ASN A 15 -0.06 -10.44 -17.35
N VAL A 16 -1.30 -10.73 -17.78
CA VAL A 16 -1.87 -10.12 -18.99
C VAL A 16 -2.09 -8.61 -18.83
N ILE A 17 -2.05 -8.07 -17.61
CA ILE A 17 -2.12 -6.64 -17.31
C ILE A 17 -0.73 -6.02 -17.53
N THR A 18 -0.24 -6.12 -18.76
CA THR A 18 1.05 -5.61 -19.20
C THR A 18 0.88 -4.99 -20.59
N PRO A 19 1.49 -3.82 -20.89
CA PRO A 19 1.46 -3.25 -22.23
C PRO A 19 1.89 -4.26 -23.31
N GLY A 20 1.20 -4.24 -24.46
CA GLY A 20 1.47 -5.12 -25.59
C GLY A 20 0.75 -6.47 -25.58
N THR A 21 -0.05 -6.78 -24.54
CA THR A 21 -0.91 -7.97 -24.57
C THR A 21 -2.23 -7.71 -25.32
N PRO A 22 -2.83 -8.74 -25.94
CA PRO A 22 -4.17 -8.61 -26.55
C PRO A 22 -5.25 -8.16 -25.57
N PHE A 23 -5.08 -8.48 -24.28
CA PHE A 23 -5.99 -8.03 -23.23
C PHE A 23 -6.00 -6.49 -23.12
N MET A 24 -4.83 -5.85 -23.16
CA MET A 24 -4.74 -4.38 -23.06
C MET A 24 -5.32 -3.68 -24.30
N ASP A 25 -5.25 -4.29 -25.48
CA ASP A 25 -5.91 -3.76 -26.69
C ASP A 25 -7.44 -3.78 -26.55
N ILE A 26 -7.98 -4.91 -26.08
CA ILE A 26 -9.42 -5.07 -25.80
C ILE A 26 -9.86 -4.08 -24.73
N LEU A 27 -9.09 -3.94 -23.64
CA LEU A 27 -9.37 -2.99 -22.56
C LEU A 27 -9.40 -1.55 -23.07
N SER A 28 -8.43 -1.16 -23.90
CA SER A 28 -8.35 0.18 -24.48
C SER A 28 -9.56 0.49 -25.37
N ALA A 29 -9.95 -0.45 -26.23
CA ALA A 29 -11.15 -0.33 -27.06
C ALA A 29 -12.42 -0.24 -26.21
N ALA A 30 -12.55 -1.08 -25.18
CA ALA A 30 -13.68 -1.09 -24.27
C ALA A 30 -13.81 0.23 -23.48
N LEU A 31 -12.70 0.79 -22.99
CA LEU A 31 -12.69 2.08 -22.27
C LEU A 31 -13.09 3.24 -23.19
N ARG A 32 -12.58 3.28 -24.43
CA ARG A 32 -12.97 4.30 -25.42
C ARG A 32 -14.46 4.21 -25.74
N TYR A 33 -14.99 3.00 -25.95
CA TYR A 33 -16.42 2.78 -26.14
C TYR A 33 -17.23 3.23 -24.91
N TRP A 34 -16.80 2.85 -23.70
CA TRP A 34 -17.49 3.20 -22.46
C TRP A 34 -17.57 4.72 -22.24
N VAL A 35 -16.47 5.43 -22.48
CA VAL A 35 -16.43 6.90 -22.39
C VAL A 35 -17.36 7.52 -23.42
N ALA A 36 -17.33 7.06 -24.68
CA ALA A 36 -18.24 7.55 -25.71
C ALA A 36 -19.71 7.27 -25.34
N TYR A 37 -20.02 6.07 -24.84
CA TYR A 37 -21.35 5.72 -24.38
C TYR A 37 -21.81 6.63 -23.23
N LYS A 38 -20.95 6.88 -22.24
CA LYS A 38 -21.26 7.73 -21.09
C LYS A 38 -21.48 9.19 -21.48
N LEU A 39 -20.65 9.75 -22.35
CA LEU A 39 -20.84 11.11 -22.88
C LEU A 39 -22.17 11.29 -23.61
N ASN A 40 -22.71 10.22 -24.23
CA ASN A 40 -23.99 10.28 -24.96
C ASN A 40 -25.22 9.95 -24.10
N THR A 41 -25.05 9.29 -22.96
CA THR A 41 -26.18 8.75 -22.18
C THR A 41 -26.32 9.36 -20.80
N ASP A 42 -25.24 9.90 -20.23
CA ASP A 42 -25.17 10.35 -18.85
C ASP A 42 -25.00 11.88 -18.80
N PRO A 43 -26.04 12.66 -18.44
CA PRO A 43 -25.96 14.12 -18.41
C PRO A 43 -24.86 14.66 -17.49
N ALA A 44 -24.42 13.89 -16.49
CA ALA A 44 -23.33 14.31 -15.60
C ALA A 44 -21.98 14.40 -16.33
N TRP A 45 -21.83 13.76 -17.49
CA TRP A 45 -20.58 13.70 -18.26
C TRP A 45 -20.51 14.80 -19.34
N GLU A 46 -21.61 15.47 -19.65
CA GLU A 46 -21.74 16.43 -20.76
C GLU A 46 -20.68 17.55 -20.72
N LYS A 47 -20.35 18.04 -19.52
CA LYS A 47 -19.42 19.16 -19.31
C LYS A 47 -18.02 18.74 -18.88
N VAL A 48 -17.73 17.43 -18.90
CA VAL A 48 -16.44 16.89 -18.44
C VAL A 48 -15.53 16.61 -19.63
N LYS A 49 -14.30 17.12 -19.58
CA LYS A 49 -13.26 16.74 -20.54
C LYS A 49 -12.59 15.45 -20.09
N ILE A 50 -12.61 14.43 -20.95
CA ILE A 50 -12.08 13.11 -20.64
C ILE A 50 -10.88 12.84 -21.53
N ILE A 51 -9.77 12.45 -20.91
CA ILE A 51 -8.51 12.12 -21.58
C ILE A 51 -8.19 10.66 -21.24
N ILE A 52 -7.92 9.86 -22.27
CA ILE A 52 -7.51 8.46 -22.12
C ILE A 52 -6.06 8.37 -22.59
N SER A 53 -5.17 7.97 -21.69
CA SER A 53 -3.78 7.60 -22.00
C SER A 53 -3.60 6.10 -21.74
N ASP A 54 -3.83 5.30 -22.77
CA ASP A 54 -3.83 3.85 -22.67
C ASP A 54 -2.39 3.25 -22.64
N ALA A 55 -2.31 1.92 -22.69
CA ALA A 55 -1.04 1.19 -22.60
C ALA A 55 -0.14 1.35 -23.84
N THR A 56 -0.63 1.94 -24.93
CA THR A 56 0.20 2.25 -26.10
C THR A 56 1.07 3.49 -25.89
N VAL A 57 0.70 4.36 -24.94
CA VAL A 57 1.48 5.54 -24.56
C VAL A 57 2.49 5.15 -23.49
N PRO A 58 3.81 5.24 -23.77
CA PRO A 58 4.86 4.86 -22.82
C PRO A 58 4.79 5.66 -21.51
N GLY A 59 5.23 5.03 -20.42
CA GLY A 59 5.27 5.63 -19.09
C GLY A 59 4.24 5.04 -18.15
N GLU A 60 4.61 4.97 -16.87
CA GLU A 60 3.74 4.48 -15.80
C GLU A 60 2.54 5.41 -15.60
N GLY A 61 1.39 4.85 -15.24
CA GLY A 61 0.13 5.59 -15.19
C GLY A 61 0.20 6.81 -14.27
N GLU A 62 0.76 6.64 -13.07
CA GLU A 62 0.95 7.73 -12.12
C GLU A 62 1.90 8.80 -12.63
N HIS A 63 3.03 8.43 -13.24
CA HIS A 63 3.99 9.36 -13.81
C HIS A 63 3.41 10.16 -14.97
N LYS A 64 2.58 9.54 -15.83
CA LYS A 64 1.84 10.24 -16.90
C LYS A 64 0.85 11.27 -16.34
N ILE A 65 0.18 10.95 -15.23
CA ILE A 65 -0.70 11.91 -14.54
C ILE A 65 0.12 13.07 -13.98
N MET A 66 1.24 12.79 -13.30
CA MET A 66 2.08 13.85 -12.73
C MET A 66 2.71 14.73 -13.82
N GLU A 67 3.11 14.15 -14.95
CA GLU A 67 3.56 14.90 -16.12
C GLU A 67 2.47 15.80 -16.69
N PHE A 68 1.23 15.29 -16.81
CA PHE A 68 0.09 16.09 -17.21
C PHE A 68 -0.12 17.28 -16.26
N ILE A 69 -0.13 17.07 -14.94
CA ILE A 69 -0.29 18.15 -13.95
C ILE A 69 0.83 19.19 -14.08
N ARG A 70 2.09 18.76 -14.18
CA ARG A 70 3.24 19.67 -14.39
C ARG A 70 3.10 20.48 -15.69
N SER A 71 2.64 19.85 -16.78
CA SER A 71 2.41 20.52 -18.06
C SER A 71 1.28 21.56 -17.99
N GLN A 72 0.26 21.33 -17.15
CA GLN A 72 -0.81 22.31 -16.95
C GLN A 72 -0.28 23.48 -16.12
N ARG A 73 0.44 23.22 -15.03
CA ARG A 73 1.03 24.27 -14.17
C ARG A 73 1.96 25.23 -14.91
N SER A 74 2.66 24.76 -15.94
CA SER A 74 3.54 25.61 -16.76
C SER A 74 2.78 26.50 -17.75
N CYS A 75 1.48 26.26 -17.96
CA CYS A 75 0.64 27.08 -18.82
C CYS A 75 0.19 28.36 -18.09
N PRO A 76 0.34 29.55 -18.70
CA PRO A 76 -0.11 30.82 -18.09
C PRO A 76 -1.62 30.89 -17.79
N GLU A 77 -2.43 30.11 -18.50
CA GLU A 77 -3.90 30.08 -18.34
C GLU A 77 -4.35 29.13 -17.23
N HIS A 78 -3.43 28.44 -16.56
CA HIS A 78 -3.76 27.49 -15.51
C HIS A 78 -4.30 28.17 -14.25
N ASP A 79 -5.44 27.66 -13.75
CA ASP A 79 -5.97 28.07 -12.45
C ASP A 79 -5.19 27.38 -11.32
N ALA A 80 -4.41 28.17 -10.59
CA ALA A 80 -3.63 27.74 -9.44
C ALA A 80 -4.48 27.18 -8.26
N ASN A 81 -5.81 27.35 -8.29
CA ASN A 81 -6.73 26.78 -7.31
C ASN A 81 -7.47 25.54 -7.81
N THR A 82 -7.02 24.95 -8.93
CA THR A 82 -7.54 23.67 -9.42
C THR A 82 -7.46 22.62 -8.31
N ARG A 83 -8.55 21.88 -8.09
CA ARG A 83 -8.63 20.84 -7.05
C ARG A 83 -8.41 19.47 -7.67
N HIS A 84 -7.28 18.85 -7.34
CA HIS A 84 -6.87 17.58 -7.88
C HIS A 84 -7.30 16.44 -6.96
N VAL A 85 -7.86 15.39 -7.57
CA VAL A 85 -8.14 14.11 -6.91
C VAL A 85 -7.51 13.01 -7.75
N ILE A 86 -6.61 12.23 -7.15
CA ILE A 86 -6.05 11.02 -7.76
C ILE A 86 -6.57 9.79 -7.03
N TYR A 87 -6.93 8.75 -7.79
CA TYR A 87 -7.32 7.47 -7.22
C TYR A 87 -6.19 6.47 -7.35
N GLY A 88 -5.86 5.78 -6.26
CA GLY A 88 -4.93 4.65 -6.28
C GLY A 88 -4.57 4.17 -4.87
N LEU A 89 -3.94 2.99 -4.80
CA LEU A 89 -3.62 2.32 -3.53
C LEU A 89 -2.15 2.52 -3.11
N ASP A 90 -1.31 2.94 -4.05
CA ASP A 90 0.14 3.02 -3.90
C ASP A 90 0.54 4.16 -2.95
N ALA A 91 1.60 3.92 -2.18
CA ALA A 91 2.11 4.91 -1.22
C ALA A 91 2.76 6.10 -1.94
N ASP A 92 3.30 5.86 -3.13
CA ASP A 92 4.04 6.82 -3.95
C ASP A 92 3.16 7.99 -4.38
N LEU A 93 1.84 7.78 -4.52
CA LEU A 93 0.87 8.84 -4.84
C LEU A 93 0.86 9.98 -3.81
N ILE A 94 1.22 9.71 -2.55
CA ILE A 94 1.34 10.75 -1.52
C ILE A 94 2.57 11.62 -1.81
N MET A 95 3.71 10.98 -2.09
CA MET A 95 4.98 11.64 -2.41
C MET A 95 4.87 12.44 -3.69
N LEU A 96 4.32 11.82 -4.74
CA LEU A 96 4.06 12.46 -6.02
C LEU A 96 3.07 13.62 -5.87
N GLY A 97 2.01 13.47 -5.06
CA GLY A 97 1.07 14.54 -4.75
C GLY A 97 1.74 15.75 -4.09
N LEU A 98 2.66 15.53 -3.13
CA LEU A 98 3.46 16.60 -2.54
C LEU A 98 4.38 17.27 -3.57
N ALA A 99 5.07 16.49 -4.40
CA ALA A 99 5.99 16.96 -5.42
C ALA A 99 5.31 17.73 -6.58
N THR A 100 3.98 17.70 -6.68
CA THR A 100 3.26 18.58 -7.61
C THR A 100 3.26 20.05 -7.15
N HIS A 101 3.45 20.30 -5.86
CA HIS A 101 3.24 21.61 -5.21
C HIS A 101 1.86 22.21 -5.47
N GLU A 102 0.85 21.38 -5.75
CA GLU A 102 -0.55 21.80 -5.86
C GLU A 102 -1.16 21.95 -4.45
N PRO A 103 -1.69 23.13 -4.08
CA PRO A 103 -2.22 23.36 -2.74
C PRO A 103 -3.49 22.55 -2.45
N HIS A 104 -4.21 22.14 -3.49
CA HIS A 104 -5.49 21.45 -3.38
C HIS A 104 -5.44 20.05 -3.99
N PHE A 105 -4.65 19.17 -3.36
CA PHE A 105 -4.48 17.79 -3.82
C PHE A 105 -5.00 16.79 -2.80
N ARG A 106 -5.73 15.75 -3.26
CA ARG A 106 -6.22 14.65 -2.43
C ARG A 106 -6.03 13.31 -3.12
N VAL A 107 -5.72 12.28 -2.33
CA VAL A 107 -5.71 10.88 -2.79
C VAL A 107 -6.98 10.20 -2.29
N LEU A 108 -7.68 9.51 -3.19
CA LEU A 108 -8.83 8.66 -2.91
C LEU A 108 -8.38 7.20 -2.96
N ARG A 109 -8.69 6.42 -1.92
CA ARG A 109 -8.36 4.99 -1.89
C ARG A 109 -9.41 4.19 -1.13
N GLU A 110 -9.44 2.88 -1.38
CA GLU A 110 -10.23 1.96 -0.55
C GLU A 110 -9.70 1.94 0.90
N ASP A 111 -10.60 1.81 1.86
CA ASP A 111 -10.23 1.63 3.26
C ASP A 111 -9.62 0.23 3.48
N VAL A 112 -8.30 0.21 3.69
CA VAL A 112 -7.54 -1.01 3.99
C VAL A 112 -7.78 -1.50 5.42
N PHE A 113 -8.28 -0.65 6.31
CA PHE A 113 -8.59 -1.00 7.70
C PHE A 113 -10.02 -1.50 7.86
N PHE A 114 -10.82 -1.43 6.80
CA PHE A 114 -12.16 -2.01 6.78
C PHE A 114 -12.05 -3.53 6.93
N GLN A 115 -12.19 -3.99 8.17
CA GLN A 115 -12.27 -5.40 8.50
C GLN A 115 -13.63 -5.89 8.01
N GLU A 116 -13.63 -6.49 6.82
CA GLU A 116 -14.69 -7.43 6.49
C GLU A 116 -14.65 -8.50 7.58
N SER A 117 -15.69 -8.58 8.39
CA SER A 117 -16.00 -9.69 9.29
C SER A 117 -16.34 -10.97 8.49
N LYS A 118 -15.58 -11.23 7.42
CA LYS A 118 -15.61 -12.49 6.69
C LYS A 118 -14.95 -13.54 7.57
N ALA A 119 -15.69 -14.61 7.85
CA ALA A 119 -15.09 -15.85 8.29
C ALA A 119 -13.98 -16.22 7.30
N ARG A 120 -12.75 -16.44 7.79
CA ARG A 120 -11.63 -16.86 6.96
C ARG A 120 -12.06 -18.09 6.15
N THR A 121 -12.13 -17.94 4.82
CA THR A 121 -12.36 -19.04 3.90
C THR A 121 -11.04 -19.74 3.61
N CYS A 122 -11.09 -21.05 3.43
CA CYS A 122 -9.96 -21.85 2.98
C CYS A 122 -9.46 -21.34 1.62
N HIS A 123 -8.16 -21.09 1.50
CA HIS A 123 -7.56 -20.60 0.25
C HIS A 123 -7.41 -21.67 -0.83
N LEU A 124 -7.63 -22.96 -0.51
CA LEU A 124 -7.63 -24.05 -1.50
C LEU A 124 -9.03 -24.30 -2.09
N CYS A 125 -10.08 -24.35 -1.27
CA CYS A 125 -11.43 -24.71 -1.75
C CYS A 125 -12.48 -23.58 -1.63
N GLY A 126 -12.13 -22.44 -1.04
CA GLY A 126 -13.03 -21.30 -0.85
C GLY A 126 -14.15 -21.51 0.18
N GLN A 127 -14.20 -22.64 0.88
CA GLN A 127 -15.22 -22.94 1.90
C GLN A 127 -14.86 -22.34 3.28
N GLN A 128 -15.87 -22.05 4.09
CA GLN A 128 -15.70 -21.56 5.46
C GLN A 128 -15.46 -22.71 6.45
N GLY A 129 -14.90 -22.41 7.62
CA GLY A 129 -14.84 -23.36 8.75
C GLY A 129 -13.58 -24.25 8.83
N HIS A 130 -12.59 -24.08 7.94
CA HIS A 130 -11.30 -24.76 8.04
C HIS A 130 -10.15 -23.95 7.43
N VAL A 131 -8.91 -24.25 7.87
CA VAL A 131 -7.67 -23.76 7.25
C VAL A 131 -7.23 -24.70 6.12
N ALA A 132 -6.42 -24.23 5.18
CA ALA A 132 -6.03 -25.04 4.02
C ALA A 132 -5.33 -26.35 4.34
N GLU A 133 -4.56 -26.41 5.44
CA GLU A 133 -3.93 -27.63 5.93
C GLU A 133 -4.94 -28.73 6.27
N ALA A 134 -6.18 -28.37 6.60
CA ALA A 134 -7.29 -29.28 6.91
C ALA A 134 -8.29 -29.38 5.75
N CYS A 135 -7.94 -28.90 4.55
CA CYS A 135 -8.84 -28.93 3.40
C CYS A 135 -8.94 -30.35 2.83
N THR A 136 -10.16 -30.87 2.71
CA THR A 136 -10.42 -32.20 2.15
C THR A 136 -10.52 -32.20 0.62
N GLY A 137 -10.25 -31.07 -0.04
CA GLY A 137 -10.30 -30.93 -1.51
C GLY A 137 -11.70 -31.03 -2.12
N LYS A 138 -12.76 -31.16 -1.30
CA LYS A 138 -14.13 -31.27 -1.80
C LYS A 138 -14.57 -29.95 -2.44
N ALA A 139 -15.19 -30.04 -3.61
CA ALA A 139 -15.77 -28.90 -4.30
C ALA A 139 -16.83 -28.23 -3.42
N LYS A 140 -16.93 -26.89 -3.51
CA LYS A 140 -17.96 -26.10 -2.84
C LYS A 140 -19.34 -26.58 -3.30
N GLU A 141 -20.22 -26.95 -2.35
CA GLU A 141 -21.62 -27.24 -2.66
C GLU A 141 -22.26 -25.99 -3.27
N LYS A 142 -22.89 -26.14 -4.44
CA LYS A 142 -23.54 -25.03 -5.15
C LYS A 142 -24.75 -24.56 -4.35
N ASN A 143 -24.88 -23.25 -4.12
CA ASN A 143 -26.13 -22.67 -3.66
C ASN A 143 -27.06 -22.41 -4.87
N GLY A 144 -28.03 -23.30 -5.13
CA GLY A 144 -28.98 -23.17 -6.25
C GLY A 144 -28.40 -23.57 -7.61
N GLU A 145 -29.12 -23.29 -8.71
CA GLU A 145 -28.74 -23.72 -10.07
C GLU A 145 -27.44 -23.06 -10.60
N PHE A 146 -27.10 -21.86 -10.11
CA PHE A 146 -25.95 -21.07 -10.58
C PHE A 146 -24.99 -20.59 -9.45
N ASP A 147 -24.98 -21.25 -8.29
CA ASP A 147 -24.23 -20.79 -7.11
C ASP A 147 -24.54 -19.30 -6.81
N GLU A 148 -25.82 -19.03 -6.61
CA GLU A 148 -26.36 -17.70 -6.34
C GLU A 148 -25.61 -17.10 -5.13
N LYS A 149 -24.75 -16.11 -5.41
CA LYS A 149 -24.04 -15.38 -4.36
C LYS A 149 -25.10 -14.68 -3.50
N GLN A 150 -25.32 -15.20 -2.29
CA GLN A 150 -26.09 -14.51 -1.26
C GLN A 150 -25.57 -13.07 -1.15
N ARG A 151 -26.48 -12.09 -1.33
CA ARG A 151 -26.34 -10.63 -1.11
C ARG A 151 -24.94 -10.07 -1.39
N GLY A 152 -24.83 -9.30 -2.49
CA GLY A 152 -23.60 -8.64 -2.93
C GLY A 152 -22.71 -8.17 -1.78
N THR A 153 -21.43 -8.52 -1.86
CA THR A 153 -20.40 -8.09 -0.91
C THR A 153 -20.58 -6.61 -0.59
N PRO A 154 -20.60 -6.21 0.69
CA PRO A 154 -20.73 -4.81 1.05
C PRO A 154 -19.63 -4.03 0.33
N LEU A 155 -20.00 -2.90 -0.29
CA LEU A 155 -19.03 -2.03 -0.93
C LEU A 155 -18.04 -1.55 0.13
N LYS A 156 -16.75 -1.70 -0.15
CA LYS A 156 -15.72 -1.16 0.73
C LYS A 156 -15.84 0.37 0.78
N PRO A 157 -15.74 0.99 1.97
CA PRO A 157 -15.72 2.44 2.06
C PRO A 157 -14.43 3.00 1.44
N PHE A 158 -14.51 4.23 0.97
CA PHE A 158 -13.35 5.00 0.52
C PHE A 158 -12.90 5.96 1.61
N ILE A 159 -11.60 6.23 1.65
CA ILE A 159 -10.99 7.24 2.52
C ILE A 159 -10.29 8.32 1.71
N TRP A 160 -10.27 9.52 2.28
CA TRP A 160 -9.54 10.67 1.75
C TRP A 160 -8.20 10.84 2.46
N LEU A 161 -7.14 11.01 1.68
CA LEU A 161 -5.88 11.52 2.17
C LEU A 161 -5.69 12.94 1.63
N HIS A 162 -5.69 13.90 2.53
CA HIS A 162 -5.57 15.31 2.20
C HIS A 162 -4.09 15.72 2.21
N VAL A 163 -3.51 15.92 1.02
CA VAL A 163 -2.12 16.35 0.91
C VAL A 163 -1.95 17.76 1.49
N SER A 164 -2.95 18.63 1.38
CA SER A 164 -2.95 19.95 2.01
C SER A 164 -2.77 19.88 3.54
N VAL A 165 -3.45 18.94 4.19
CA VAL A 165 -3.35 18.74 5.64
C VAL A 165 -1.99 18.13 6.00
N LEU A 166 -1.50 17.18 5.20
CA LEU A 166 -0.15 16.62 5.38
C LEU A 166 0.92 17.72 5.30
N ARG A 167 0.78 18.68 4.38
CA ARG A 167 1.68 19.83 4.27
C ARG A 167 1.70 20.68 5.53
N GLU A 168 0.55 20.89 6.20
CA GLU A 168 0.49 21.59 7.48
C GLU A 168 1.25 20.84 8.59
N TYR A 169 1.08 19.51 8.67
CA TYR A 169 1.83 18.68 9.60
C TYR A 169 3.34 18.72 9.33
N LEU A 170 3.74 18.58 8.07
CA LEU A 170 5.15 18.65 7.68
C LEU A 170 5.74 20.05 7.87
N ALA A 171 4.95 21.11 7.71
CA ALA A 171 5.41 22.47 8.00
C ALA A 171 5.80 22.63 9.48
N ALA A 172 5.01 22.07 10.39
CA ALA A 172 5.34 22.08 11.82
C ALA A 172 6.56 21.19 12.13
N GLU A 173 6.64 20.00 11.52
CA GLU A 173 7.69 19.02 11.78
C GLU A 173 9.06 19.46 11.23
N MET A 174 9.07 20.03 10.03
CA MET A 174 10.28 20.45 9.30
C MET A 174 10.76 21.85 9.70
N TYR A 175 10.03 22.59 10.53
CA TYR A 175 10.46 23.91 10.97
C TYR A 175 11.65 23.81 11.94
N VAL A 176 12.72 24.55 11.63
CA VAL A 176 13.91 24.67 12.48
C VAL A 176 14.09 26.11 12.94
N PRO A 177 14.01 26.39 14.26
CA PRO A 177 14.17 27.74 14.77
C PRO A 177 15.61 28.24 14.59
N ASN A 178 15.77 29.53 14.29
CA ASN A 178 17.07 30.21 14.15
C ASN A 178 18.01 29.59 13.08
N GLN A 179 17.46 28.91 12.07
CA GLN A 179 18.27 28.45 10.94
C GLN A 179 18.88 29.65 10.15
N PRO A 180 20.04 29.47 9.49
CA PRO A 180 20.82 30.59 8.95
C PRO A 180 20.26 31.21 7.67
N PHE A 181 19.14 30.70 7.14
CA PHE A 181 18.45 31.21 5.95
C PHE A 181 16.93 31.12 6.12
N PRO A 182 16.12 31.86 5.35
CA PRO A 182 14.66 31.84 5.46
C PRO A 182 14.07 30.45 5.26
N PHE A 183 13.09 30.08 6.09
CA PHE A 183 12.37 28.82 5.93
C PHE A 183 11.40 28.91 4.75
N ASP A 184 11.59 28.00 3.80
CA ASP A 184 10.73 27.73 2.66
C ASP A 184 10.13 26.32 2.82
N LEU A 185 8.79 26.26 2.89
CA LEU A 185 8.06 25.01 3.05
C LEU A 185 8.20 24.13 1.81
N GLU A 186 8.12 24.68 0.60
CA GLU A 186 8.15 23.86 -0.62
C GLU A 186 9.50 23.15 -0.74
N ARG A 187 10.59 23.84 -0.41
CA ARG A 187 11.94 23.26 -0.40
C ARG A 187 12.14 22.24 0.72
N ALA A 188 11.52 22.44 1.87
CA ALA A 188 11.54 21.44 2.94
C ALA A 188 10.75 20.18 2.55
N LEU A 189 9.63 20.32 1.85
CA LEU A 189 8.85 19.19 1.34
C LEU A 189 9.63 18.39 0.28
N ASP A 190 10.36 19.05 -0.62
CA ASP A 190 11.23 18.38 -1.58
C ASP A 190 12.31 17.53 -0.90
N ASP A 191 12.95 18.10 0.12
CA ASP A 191 13.93 17.39 0.95
C ASP A 191 13.30 16.19 1.66
N TRP A 192 12.09 16.34 2.19
CA TRP A 192 11.36 15.26 2.85
C TRP A 192 11.04 14.12 1.88
N VAL A 193 10.53 14.44 0.68
CA VAL A 193 10.28 13.45 -0.38
C VAL A 193 11.57 12.72 -0.75
N PHE A 194 12.67 13.46 -0.95
CA PHE A 194 13.95 12.85 -1.28
C PHE A 194 14.49 11.94 -0.17
N MET A 195 14.36 12.35 1.10
CA MET A 195 14.75 11.52 2.24
C MET A 195 13.95 10.21 2.32
N CYS A 196 12.66 10.23 1.96
CA CYS A 196 11.85 9.02 1.91
C CYS A 196 12.39 7.97 0.94
N PHE A 197 13.13 8.35 -0.12
CA PHE A 197 13.76 7.39 -1.03
C PHE A 197 14.77 6.48 -0.32
N PHE A 198 15.43 6.92 0.75
CA PHE A 198 16.36 6.08 1.52
C PHE A 198 15.68 4.96 2.31
N VAL A 199 14.38 5.09 2.57
CA VAL A 199 13.58 4.08 3.27
C VAL A 199 13.11 2.98 2.31
N GLY A 200 13.37 3.13 1.00
CA GLY A 200 13.05 2.17 -0.05
C GLY A 200 12.03 2.72 -1.04
N ASN A 201 12.20 2.34 -2.31
CA ASN A 201 11.29 2.61 -3.41
C ASN A 201 11.45 1.50 -4.47
N ASP A 202 10.66 1.54 -5.53
CA ASP A 202 10.66 0.49 -6.55
C ASP A 202 11.98 0.38 -7.34
N PHE A 203 12.82 1.42 -7.31
CA PHE A 203 14.08 1.49 -8.05
C PHE A 203 15.30 1.12 -7.19
N LEU A 204 15.24 1.36 -5.88
CA LEU A 204 16.35 1.18 -4.96
C LEU A 204 15.93 0.41 -3.70
N PRO A 205 16.72 -0.58 -3.26
CA PRO A 205 16.47 -1.24 -1.99
C PRO A 205 16.61 -0.25 -0.83
N HIS A 206 15.81 -0.46 0.21
CA HIS A 206 15.93 0.31 1.45
C HIS A 206 17.32 0.13 2.09
N LEU A 207 17.81 1.18 2.75
CA LEU A 207 19.03 1.03 3.56
C LEU A 207 18.75 0.10 4.74
N PRO A 208 19.66 -0.84 5.09
CA PRO A 208 19.39 -1.81 6.16
C PRO A 208 19.08 -1.17 7.52
N SER A 209 19.63 0.00 7.79
CA SER A 209 19.43 0.78 9.02
C SER A 209 18.10 1.56 9.03
N LEU A 210 17.34 1.59 7.94
CA LEU A 210 16.08 2.33 7.82
C LEU A 210 14.91 1.40 7.53
N GLU A 211 13.90 1.45 8.41
CA GLU A 211 12.64 0.74 8.21
C GLU A 211 11.50 1.64 8.70
N ILE A 212 10.42 1.74 7.91
CA ILE A 212 9.24 2.56 8.27
C ILE A 212 8.67 2.12 9.63
N ARG A 213 8.66 0.81 9.89
CA ARG A 213 8.15 0.22 11.15
C ARG A 213 9.02 0.53 12.38
N GLU A 214 10.23 1.04 12.17
CA GLU A 214 11.21 1.37 13.21
C GLU A 214 11.50 2.88 13.27
N ASN A 215 10.55 3.72 12.85
CA ASN A 215 10.67 5.19 12.84
C ASN A 215 11.84 5.68 11.96
N GLY A 216 12.08 5.02 10.82
CA GLY A 216 13.14 5.39 9.88
C GLY A 216 12.98 6.81 9.32
N ILE A 217 11.74 7.22 9.01
CA ILE A 217 11.45 8.58 8.52
C ILE A 217 11.73 9.62 9.61
N ASP A 218 11.29 9.37 10.85
CA ASP A 218 11.53 10.29 11.97
C ASP A 218 13.02 10.46 12.25
N THR A 219 13.79 9.37 12.12
CA THR A 219 15.25 9.38 12.27
C THR A 219 15.90 10.28 11.22
N LEU A 220 15.46 10.18 9.95
CA LEU A 220 15.96 11.03 8.87
C LEU A 220 15.60 12.50 9.08
N ILE A 221 14.37 12.80 9.48
CA ILE A 221 13.94 14.17 9.81
C ILE A 221 14.81 14.73 10.93
N ALA A 222 15.04 13.98 12.01
CA ALA A 222 15.89 14.43 13.11
C ALA A 222 17.32 14.76 12.64
N ILE A 223 17.92 13.87 11.84
CA ILE A 223 19.24 14.11 11.26
C ILE A 223 19.23 15.35 10.36
N TRP A 224 18.21 15.53 9.52
CA TRP A 224 18.06 16.70 8.67
C TRP A 224 17.97 17.99 9.48
N ARG A 225 17.16 18.02 10.53
CA ARG A 225 17.00 19.18 11.42
C ARG A 225 18.31 19.55 12.12
N ASP A 226 19.06 18.56 12.59
CA ASP A 226 20.36 18.77 13.23
C ASP A 226 21.42 19.33 12.26
N ASN A 227 21.31 19.01 10.97
CA ASN A 227 22.29 19.39 9.95
C ASN A 227 21.88 20.61 9.13
N ILE A 228 20.61 21.05 9.14
CA ILE A 228 20.15 22.21 8.34
C ILE A 228 21.01 23.47 8.54
N PRO A 229 21.49 23.80 9.76
CA PRO A 229 22.33 24.98 9.95
C PRO A 229 23.74 24.82 9.37
N LEU A 230 24.24 23.57 9.29
CA LEU A 230 25.55 23.24 8.74
C LEU A 230 25.53 23.12 7.21
N MET A 231 24.40 22.69 6.64
CA MET A 231 24.23 22.51 5.19
C MET A 231 24.21 23.83 4.41
N GLY A 232 23.84 24.94 5.08
CA GLY A 232 23.74 26.26 4.45
C GLY A 232 22.67 26.36 3.35
N GLY A 233 21.75 25.39 3.30
CA GLY A 233 20.64 25.30 2.35
C GLY A 233 20.01 23.91 2.37
N TYR A 234 18.98 23.71 1.54
CA TYR A 234 18.22 22.46 1.39
C TYR A 234 19.01 21.37 0.65
N LEU A 235 18.68 20.10 0.86
CA LEU A 235 19.27 18.93 0.18
C LEU A 235 19.01 18.94 -1.33
N THR A 236 17.85 19.44 -1.72
CA THR A 236 17.35 19.36 -3.09
C THR A 236 17.00 20.73 -3.64
N GLN A 237 17.10 20.88 -4.96
CA GLN A 237 16.64 22.04 -5.71
C GLN A 237 16.08 21.61 -7.05
N ASP A 238 14.76 21.72 -7.22
CA ASP A 238 14.05 21.44 -8.48
C ASP A 238 14.43 20.07 -9.07
N GLY A 239 14.49 19.05 -8.22
CA GLY A 239 14.87 17.67 -8.58
C GLY A 239 16.38 17.39 -8.62
N ASN A 240 17.23 18.38 -8.42
CA ASN A 240 18.69 18.19 -8.33
C ASN A 240 19.12 18.04 -6.87
N VAL A 241 19.97 17.05 -6.59
CA VAL A 241 20.45 16.75 -5.23
C VAL A 241 21.84 17.37 -5.02
N ASP A 242 22.00 18.12 -3.94
CA ASP A 242 23.33 18.52 -3.46
C ASP A 242 23.96 17.36 -2.69
N LEU A 243 24.88 16.66 -3.36
CA LEU A 243 25.53 15.47 -2.80
C LEU A 243 26.38 15.76 -1.57
N LYS A 244 26.91 16.99 -1.41
CA LYS A 244 27.68 17.36 -0.22
C LYS A 244 26.77 17.44 1.00
N ARG A 245 25.56 17.96 0.81
CA ARG A 245 24.52 18.02 1.85
C ARG A 245 23.95 16.64 2.13
N ALA A 246 23.67 15.84 1.10
CA ALA A 246 23.23 14.45 1.26
C ALA A 246 24.25 13.60 2.03
N GLN A 247 25.55 13.84 1.83
CA GLN A 247 26.61 13.19 2.60
C GLN A 247 26.50 13.48 4.11
N LEU A 248 26.11 14.69 4.52
CA LEU A 248 25.92 15.03 5.94
C LEU A 248 24.78 14.22 6.57
N ILE A 249 23.70 14.00 5.83
CA ILE A 249 22.58 13.15 6.28
C ILE A 249 23.04 11.70 6.45
N LEU A 250 23.73 11.15 5.45
CA LEU A 250 24.24 9.78 5.51
C LEU A 250 25.30 9.60 6.61
N GLN A 251 26.14 10.61 6.87
CA GLN A 251 27.07 10.61 8.00
C GLN A 251 26.34 10.67 9.35
N GLY A 252 25.25 11.43 9.44
CA GLY A 252 24.38 11.44 10.62
C GLY A 252 23.76 10.07 10.88
N LEU A 253 23.29 9.40 9.82
CA LEU A 253 22.74 8.05 9.90
C LEU A 253 23.81 7.03 10.32
N ALA A 254 24.99 7.08 9.70
CA ALA A 254 26.12 6.19 10.00
C ALA A 254 26.49 6.15 11.49
N LYS A 255 26.39 7.30 12.19
CA LYS A 255 26.63 7.38 13.64
C LYS A 255 25.60 6.62 14.48
N GLN A 256 24.41 6.38 13.94
CA GLN A 256 23.29 5.74 14.63
C GLN A 256 23.10 4.27 14.25
N GLU A 257 23.70 3.80 13.15
CA GLU A 257 23.44 2.45 12.59
C GLU A 257 23.71 1.32 13.58
N ASP A 258 24.85 1.31 14.27
CA ASP A 258 25.17 0.28 15.26
C ASP A 258 24.12 0.23 16.40
N ALA A 259 23.67 1.40 16.87
CA ALA A 259 22.63 1.48 17.88
C ALA A 259 21.26 1.01 17.36
N ILE A 260 20.94 1.26 16.10
CA ILE A 260 19.72 0.76 15.44
C ILE A 260 19.76 -0.76 15.37
N PHE A 261 20.84 -1.35 14.84
CA PHE A 261 20.96 -2.80 14.70
C PHE A 261 20.92 -3.53 16.05
N ARG A 262 21.56 -2.99 17.08
CA ARG A 262 21.49 -3.56 18.44
C ARG A 262 20.07 -3.54 18.99
N ARG A 263 19.34 -2.42 18.83
CA ARG A 263 17.94 -2.30 19.28
C ARG A 263 17.02 -3.26 18.52
N ARG A 264 17.19 -3.39 17.20
CA ARG A 264 16.43 -4.33 16.37
C ARG A 264 16.62 -5.76 16.85
N ARG A 265 17.88 -6.19 17.02
CA ARG A 265 18.20 -7.54 17.52
C ARG A 265 17.58 -7.80 18.90
N GLN A 266 17.71 -6.87 19.84
CA GLN A 266 17.12 -7.01 21.17
C GLN A 266 15.58 -7.14 21.12
N THR A 267 14.94 -6.40 20.21
CA THR A 267 13.49 -6.42 20.02
C THR A 267 13.05 -7.74 19.41
N GLU A 268 13.79 -8.25 18.43
CA GLU A 268 13.55 -9.55 17.81
C GLU A 268 13.74 -10.71 18.80
N GLU A 269 14.81 -10.70 19.59
CA GLU A 269 15.07 -11.68 20.65
C GLU A 269 13.93 -11.70 21.68
N ARG A 270 13.46 -10.52 22.12
CA ARG A 270 12.29 -10.40 23.02
C ARG A 270 11.02 -10.95 22.38
N ARG A 271 10.76 -10.63 21.11
CA ARG A 271 9.58 -11.11 20.37
C ARG A 271 9.62 -12.63 20.23
N ASN A 272 10.77 -13.20 19.90
CA ASN A 272 10.97 -14.64 19.75
C ASN A 272 10.82 -15.36 21.10
N ALA A 273 11.35 -14.81 22.19
CA ALA A 273 11.16 -15.35 23.54
C ALA A 273 9.68 -15.33 23.96
N ASN A 274 8.97 -14.23 23.69
CA ASN A 274 7.55 -14.10 23.99
C ASN A 274 6.69 -15.06 23.14
N ALA A 275 7.00 -15.24 21.86
CA ALA A 275 6.32 -16.18 20.98
C ALA A 275 6.51 -17.64 21.44
N LYS A 276 7.74 -18.01 21.85
CA LYS A 276 8.02 -19.34 22.43
C LYS A 276 7.21 -19.57 23.71
N ARG A 277 7.15 -18.59 24.61
CA ARG A 277 6.34 -18.67 25.84
C ARG A 277 4.85 -18.85 25.56
N ARG A 278 4.30 -18.13 24.57
CA ARG A 278 2.90 -18.26 24.16
C ARG A 278 2.59 -19.64 23.59
N LYS A 279 3.44 -20.17 22.70
CA LYS A 279 3.27 -21.53 22.16
C LYS A 279 3.33 -22.61 23.23
N GLU A 280 4.23 -22.47 24.20
CA GLU A 280 4.32 -23.42 25.31
C GLU A 280 3.06 -23.37 26.20
N GLN A 281 2.55 -22.16 26.50
CA GLN A 281 1.29 -22.01 27.25
C GLN A 281 0.08 -22.55 26.48
N GLU A 282 0.03 -22.36 25.16
CA GLU A 282 -1.03 -22.94 24.31
C GLU A 282 -0.95 -24.47 24.30
N ARG A 283 0.25 -25.05 24.12
CA ARG A 283 0.43 -26.51 24.19
C ARG A 283 0.01 -27.08 25.54
N GLN A 284 0.38 -26.43 26.64
CA GLN A 284 -0.03 -26.86 27.99
C GLN A 284 -1.55 -26.80 28.18
N ARG A 285 -2.22 -25.76 27.65
CA ARG A 285 -3.69 -25.65 27.66
C ARG A 285 -4.35 -26.74 26.81
N GLU A 286 -3.79 -27.05 25.64
CA GLU A 286 -4.28 -28.12 24.77
C GLU A 286 -4.12 -29.50 25.43
N GLU A 287 -2.98 -29.77 26.07
CA GLU A 287 -2.74 -30.99 26.83
C GLU A 287 -3.68 -31.12 28.03
N GLU A 288 -3.92 -30.05 28.80
CA GLU A 288 -4.92 -30.05 29.87
C GLU A 288 -6.33 -30.31 29.35
N ASN A 289 -6.72 -29.68 28.25
CA ASN A 289 -8.02 -29.88 27.62
C ASN A 289 -8.18 -31.31 27.07
N ALA A 290 -7.11 -31.89 26.53
CA ALA A 290 -7.09 -33.28 26.07
C ALA A 290 -7.24 -34.27 27.24
N ARG A 291 -6.59 -34.00 28.38
CA ARG A 291 -6.74 -34.81 29.61
C ARG A 291 -8.13 -34.71 30.25
N LYS A 292 -8.83 -33.58 30.06
CA LYS A 292 -10.20 -33.35 30.56
C LYS A 292 -11.31 -33.90 29.65
N ARG A 293 -10.99 -34.40 28.43
CA ARG A 293 -11.99 -35.07 27.57
C ARG A 293 -12.36 -36.44 28.17
N PRO A 294 -13.64 -36.70 28.53
CA PRO A 294 -14.05 -37.99 29.05
C PRO A 294 -13.88 -39.09 27.99
N ARG A 295 -13.33 -40.25 28.36
CA ARG A 295 -13.46 -41.50 27.58
C ARG A 295 -14.92 -41.95 27.64
N HIS A 296 -15.78 -41.43 26.77
CA HIS A 296 -17.14 -41.92 26.63
C HIS A 296 -17.36 -42.53 25.25
N SER A 297 -16.87 -43.75 25.07
CA SER A 297 -17.36 -44.72 24.08
C SER A 297 -16.55 -46.03 24.13
N LEU A 298 -16.65 -46.75 25.24
CA LEU A 298 -16.44 -48.20 25.30
C LEU A 298 -17.44 -48.71 26.34
N GLU A 299 -18.70 -48.85 25.92
CA GLU A 299 -19.74 -49.72 26.50
C GLU A 299 -21.08 -49.31 25.89
N ASN A 300 -21.50 -50.06 24.89
CA ASN A 300 -22.90 -50.36 24.59
C ASN A 300 -22.90 -51.46 23.51
N GLU A 301 -22.55 -52.68 23.92
CA GLU A 301 -23.15 -53.86 23.31
C GLU A 301 -24.65 -53.86 23.67
N PRO A 302 -25.58 -53.90 22.70
CA PRO A 302 -26.94 -54.25 23.00
C PRO A 302 -27.06 -55.77 22.93
N CYS A 303 -27.13 -56.39 24.11
CA CYS A 303 -27.82 -57.66 24.30
C CYS A 303 -29.25 -57.52 23.73
N ARG A 304 -29.60 -58.29 22.70
CA ARG A 304 -30.99 -58.60 22.34
C ARG A 304 -31.12 -60.08 22.04
N ALA A 305 -32.21 -60.62 22.58
CA ALA A 305 -32.61 -62.01 22.73
C ALA A 305 -32.77 -62.78 21.40
#